data_AF-A0A383BYD0-F1
#
_entry.id   AF-A0A383BYD0-F1
#
_cell.length_a   1.000
_cell.length_b   1.000
_cell.length_c   1.000
_cell.angle_alpha   90.00
_cell.angle_beta   90.00
_cell.angle_gamma   90.00
#
_symmetry.space_group_name_H-M   'P 1'
#
loop_
_entity.id
_entity.type
_entity.pdbx_description
1 polymer ?
#
loop_
_entity_poly.entity_id
_entity_poly.type
_entity_poly.pdbx_seq_one_letter_code
_entity_poly.pdbx_strand_id
1 'polypeptide(L)'
;KQSEDYNAMRETLGDLNTTLTEARSENTQIQKFSRALSDLLVRPNIRGILGEKLLEDMCRQHLPDHLWESQKVTDEEADSERGGVDVLIKYGKVKLPVDSKFPREAWKRYIDTAGESMVEMSEAQTQTHNRAIKRNFEDFQSAVKTAVNGKQGVTKHIKPPNTTEFGLMFVPNEAMYYALVSDKNAVNQENTITSKGEKIHLLDWMISKNVIPVSPSIFVPFLEVIKLGLSNIALAENLEGLT
;
A
#
# COMPACT_ATOMS: atom_id res chain seq x y z
N LYS A 1 -25.68 28.36 8.75
CA LYS A 1 -24.28 27.97 9.09
C LYS A 1 -24.18 26.55 9.67
N GLN A 2 -24.36 26.30 10.98
CA GLN A 2 -24.19 24.94 11.55
C GLN A 2 -25.10 23.84 10.93
N SER A 3 -26.32 24.20 10.51
CA SER A 3 -27.27 23.31 9.83
C SER A 3 -26.89 23.02 8.37
N GLU A 4 -26.25 23.99 7.69
CA GLU A 4 -25.79 23.83 6.30
C GLU A 4 -24.53 22.96 6.25
N ASP A 5 -23.59 23.17 7.18
CA ASP A 5 -22.39 22.34 7.31
C ASP A 5 -22.74 20.87 7.64
N TYR A 6 -23.78 20.65 8.44
CA TYR A 6 -24.27 19.30 8.78
C TYR A 6 -24.94 18.60 7.59
N ASN A 7 -25.68 19.34 6.76
CA ASN A 7 -26.30 18.81 5.55
C ASN A 7 -25.26 18.50 4.47
N ALA A 8 -24.27 19.38 4.27
CA ALA A 8 -23.15 19.15 3.35
C ALA A 8 -22.29 17.95 3.77
N MET A 9 -22.05 17.79 5.08
CA MET A 9 -21.37 16.60 5.64
C MET A 9 -22.19 15.33 5.37
N ARG A 10 -23.50 15.38 5.53
CA ARG A 10 -24.39 14.23 5.32
C ARG A 10 -24.48 13.82 3.84
N GLU A 11 -24.44 14.79 2.94
CA GLU A 11 -24.37 14.59 1.49
C GLU A 11 -23.02 13.97 1.10
N THR A 12 -21.91 14.54 1.59
CA THR A 12 -20.56 13.99 1.37
C THR A 12 -20.43 12.56 1.92
N LEU A 13 -21.02 12.25 3.07
CA LEU A 13 -21.06 10.89 3.63
C LEU A 13 -21.95 9.95 2.82
N GLY A 14 -23.02 10.47 2.21
CA GLY A 14 -23.88 9.73 1.28
C GLY A 14 -23.16 9.38 -0.01
N ASP A 15 -22.44 10.34 -0.59
CA ASP A 15 -21.62 10.16 -1.79
C ASP A 15 -20.44 9.24 -1.53
N LEU A 16 -19.79 9.36 -0.37
CA LEU A 16 -18.77 8.42 0.08
C LEU A 16 -19.34 7.01 0.22
N ASN A 17 -20.52 6.84 0.80
CA ASN A 17 -21.12 5.52 0.98
C ASN A 17 -21.55 4.89 -0.36
N THR A 18 -22.02 5.71 -1.30
CA THR A 18 -22.37 5.29 -2.66
C THR A 18 -21.12 4.89 -3.43
N THR A 19 -20.08 5.74 -3.41
CA THR A 19 -18.76 5.46 -3.98
C THR A 19 -18.13 4.22 -3.35
N LEU A 20 -18.24 4.03 -2.02
CA LEU A 20 -17.79 2.83 -1.31
C LEU A 20 -18.58 1.60 -1.72
N THR A 21 -19.87 1.72 -1.99
CA THR A 21 -20.74 0.61 -2.41
C THR A 21 -20.43 0.19 -3.84
N GLU A 22 -20.22 1.15 -4.74
CA GLU A 22 -19.79 0.92 -6.12
C GLU A 22 -18.38 0.33 -6.14
N ALA A 23 -17.44 0.93 -5.41
CA ALA A 23 -16.10 0.41 -5.16
C ALA A 23 -16.10 -1.00 -4.53
N ARG A 24 -17.09 -1.35 -3.70
CA ARG A 24 -17.26 -2.72 -3.14
C ARG A 24 -17.68 -3.73 -4.20
N SER A 25 -18.53 -3.32 -5.14
CA SER A 25 -18.95 -4.16 -6.26
C SER A 25 -17.80 -4.42 -7.24
N GLU A 26 -17.03 -3.38 -7.58
CA GLU A 26 -15.78 -3.48 -8.34
C GLU A 26 -14.73 -4.28 -7.58
N ASN A 27 -14.68 -4.13 -6.25
CA ASN A 27 -13.82 -4.94 -5.38
C ASN A 27 -14.05 -6.44 -5.54
N THR A 28 -15.25 -6.89 -5.85
CA THR A 28 -15.49 -8.33 -6.07
C THR A 28 -14.80 -8.81 -7.35
N GLN A 29 -14.71 -7.96 -8.38
CA GLN A 29 -13.96 -8.23 -9.60
C GLN A 29 -12.45 -8.08 -9.37
N ILE A 30 -12.01 -7.04 -8.64
CA ILE A 30 -10.60 -6.83 -8.26
C ILE A 30 -10.11 -7.96 -7.36
N GLN A 31 -10.93 -8.50 -6.46
CA GLN A 31 -10.61 -9.65 -5.62
C GLN A 31 -10.52 -10.95 -6.44
N LYS A 32 -11.39 -11.14 -7.45
CA LYS A 32 -11.26 -12.26 -8.40
C LYS A 32 -9.99 -12.13 -9.25
N PHE A 33 -9.68 -10.92 -9.70
CA PHE A 33 -8.48 -10.61 -10.46
C PHE A 33 -7.21 -10.76 -9.61
N SER A 34 -7.22 -10.29 -8.36
CA SER A 34 -6.14 -10.42 -7.38
C SER A 34 -5.88 -11.87 -6.98
N ARG A 35 -6.92 -12.69 -6.81
CA ARG A 35 -6.76 -14.14 -6.61
C ARG A 35 -6.18 -14.82 -7.85
N ALA A 36 -6.69 -14.50 -9.03
CA ALA A 36 -6.14 -15.00 -10.30
C ALA A 36 -4.67 -14.58 -10.50
N LEU A 37 -4.29 -13.38 -10.06
CA LEU A 37 -2.91 -12.89 -10.08
C LEU A 37 -2.04 -13.50 -8.97
N SER A 38 -2.61 -13.79 -7.79
CA SER A 38 -1.93 -14.50 -6.70
C SER A 38 -1.51 -15.90 -7.14
N ASP A 39 -2.36 -16.60 -7.92
CA ASP A 39 -2.02 -17.88 -8.53
C ASP A 39 -0.93 -17.76 -9.60
N LEU A 40 -0.89 -16.63 -10.32
CA LEU A 40 0.17 -16.33 -11.31
C LEU A 40 1.50 -15.89 -10.68
N LEU A 41 1.46 -15.30 -9.48
CA LEU A 41 2.62 -14.86 -8.69
C LEU A 41 3.47 -16.03 -8.15
N VAL A 42 2.93 -17.27 -8.19
CA VAL A 42 3.63 -18.50 -7.80
C VAL A 42 4.64 -18.96 -8.86
N ARG A 43 4.55 -18.47 -10.10
CA ARG A 43 5.46 -18.90 -11.18
C ARG A 43 6.85 -18.24 -11.05
N PRO A 44 7.95 -19.01 -11.10
CA PRO A 44 9.30 -18.53 -10.80
C PRO A 44 9.88 -17.51 -11.80
N ASN A 45 9.27 -17.32 -12.99
CA ASN A 45 9.83 -16.55 -14.11
C ASN A 45 9.35 -15.09 -14.23
N ILE A 46 8.64 -14.53 -13.24
CA ILE A 46 8.15 -13.13 -13.30
C ILE A 46 8.55 -12.39 -12.00
N ARG A 47 9.84 -12.07 -11.90
CA ARG A 47 10.47 -11.31 -10.81
C ARG A 47 10.35 -9.80 -11.07
N GLY A 48 10.12 -9.00 -10.03
CA GLY A 48 10.06 -7.51 -10.05
C GLY A 48 8.88 -6.92 -10.83
N ILE A 49 8.89 -7.09 -12.14
CA ILE A 49 8.04 -6.43 -13.15
C ILE A 49 6.52 -6.61 -12.89
N LEU A 50 6.09 -7.69 -12.23
CA LEU A 50 4.65 -7.96 -12.08
C LEU A 50 3.94 -6.98 -11.15
N GLY A 51 4.61 -6.47 -10.11
CA GLY A 51 4.02 -5.48 -9.20
C GLY A 51 3.83 -4.13 -9.88
N GLU A 52 4.90 -3.65 -10.51
CA GLU A 52 4.92 -2.44 -11.34
C GLU A 52 3.89 -2.52 -12.48
N LYS A 53 3.89 -3.63 -13.23
CA LYS A 53 2.95 -3.84 -14.33
C LYS A 53 1.50 -3.90 -13.85
N LEU A 54 1.23 -4.54 -12.71
CA LEU A 54 -0.12 -4.54 -12.12
C LEU A 54 -0.56 -3.12 -11.75
N LEU A 55 0.34 -2.35 -11.14
CA LEU A 55 0.08 -0.96 -10.78
C LEU A 55 -0.19 -0.11 -12.04
N GLU A 56 0.63 -0.24 -13.08
CA GLU A 56 0.42 0.42 -14.38
C GLU A 56 -0.91 0.01 -15.03
N ASP A 57 -1.24 -1.28 -15.04
CA ASP A 57 -2.48 -1.81 -15.62
C ASP A 57 -3.71 -1.30 -14.84
N MET A 58 -3.63 -1.21 -13.51
CA MET A 58 -4.67 -0.60 -12.68
C MET A 58 -4.85 0.88 -12.98
N CYS A 59 -3.76 1.64 -13.10
CA CYS A 59 -3.85 3.06 -13.45
C CYS A 59 -4.46 3.23 -14.84
N ARG A 60 -4.04 2.45 -15.83
CA ARG A 60 -4.58 2.49 -17.20
C ARG A 60 -6.07 2.16 -17.29
N GLN A 61 -6.54 1.23 -16.47
CA GLN A 61 -7.94 0.79 -16.50
C GLN A 61 -8.89 1.76 -15.79
N HIS A 62 -8.43 2.41 -14.72
CA HIS A 62 -9.31 3.18 -13.83
C HIS A 62 -9.06 4.69 -13.86
N LEU A 63 -7.90 5.15 -14.33
CA LEU A 63 -7.52 6.57 -14.33
C LEU A 63 -7.36 7.08 -15.76
N PRO A 64 -7.86 8.29 -16.07
CA PRO A 64 -7.51 9.00 -17.29
C PRO A 64 -5.99 9.17 -17.45
N ASP A 65 -5.48 9.04 -18.67
CA ASP A 65 -4.04 9.08 -18.99
C ASP A 65 -3.31 10.33 -18.48
N HIS A 66 -4.00 11.46 -18.34
CA HIS A 66 -3.39 12.71 -17.84
C HIS A 66 -3.20 12.75 -16.31
N LEU A 67 -3.87 11.86 -15.56
CA LEU A 67 -3.81 11.80 -14.11
C LEU A 67 -2.67 10.92 -13.60
N TRP A 68 -1.89 10.28 -14.47
CA TRP A 68 -0.78 9.45 -14.02
C TRP A 68 0.37 9.42 -15.02
N GLU A 69 1.57 9.09 -14.55
CA GLU A 69 2.72 8.76 -15.38
C GLU A 69 3.50 7.60 -14.76
N SER A 70 3.95 6.66 -15.59
CA SER A 70 4.96 5.66 -15.20
C SER A 70 6.35 6.25 -15.46
N GLN A 71 7.24 6.30 -14.46
CA GLN A 71 8.64 6.66 -14.73
C GLN A 71 9.46 5.42 -15.05
N LYS A 72 9.61 5.11 -16.35
CA LYS A 72 10.68 4.22 -16.79
C LYS A 72 12.00 4.99 -16.75
N VAL A 73 12.85 4.68 -15.78
CA VAL A 73 14.22 5.18 -15.74
C VAL A 73 14.94 4.65 -16.98
N THR A 74 15.41 5.54 -17.85
CA THR A 74 16.37 5.18 -18.90
C THR A 74 17.74 4.91 -18.26
N ASP A 75 18.52 3.99 -18.84
CA ASP A 75 19.81 3.55 -18.28
C ASP A 75 20.80 4.70 -17.99
N GLU A 76 20.65 5.85 -18.66
CA GLU A 76 21.46 7.05 -18.47
C GLU A 76 21.10 7.85 -17.19
N GLU A 77 19.91 7.66 -16.61
CA GLU A 77 19.45 8.36 -15.39
C GLU A 77 19.67 7.56 -14.10
N ALA A 78 20.08 6.29 -14.22
CA ALA A 78 20.30 5.36 -13.12
C ALA A 78 21.42 5.80 -12.15
N ASP A 79 22.40 6.56 -12.65
CA ASP A 79 23.52 7.11 -11.86
C ASP A 79 23.22 8.50 -11.25
N SER A 80 22.06 9.09 -11.55
CA SER A 80 21.59 10.27 -10.84
C SER A 80 20.69 9.83 -9.67
N GLU A 81 20.62 10.61 -8.58
CA GLU A 81 19.72 10.37 -7.45
C GLU A 81 18.20 10.35 -7.80
N ARG A 82 17.86 10.30 -9.09
CA ARG A 82 16.54 10.27 -9.71
C ARG A 82 16.12 8.90 -10.24
N GLY A 83 16.54 7.80 -9.62
CA GLY A 83 15.78 6.55 -9.78
C GLY A 83 14.30 6.83 -9.43
N GLY A 84 13.45 6.82 -10.45
CA GLY A 84 12.07 7.31 -10.46
C GLY A 84 11.13 6.49 -9.59
N VAL A 85 9.95 7.03 -9.32
CA VAL A 85 8.84 6.32 -8.67
C VAL A 85 8.15 5.45 -9.72
N ASP A 86 7.67 4.26 -9.36
CA ASP A 86 6.99 3.37 -10.32
C ASP A 86 5.81 4.08 -11.02
N VAL A 87 4.94 4.74 -10.24
CA VAL A 87 3.86 5.58 -10.75
C VAL A 87 3.75 6.88 -9.98
N LEU A 88 3.51 7.99 -10.69
CA LEU A 88 3.16 9.27 -10.11
C LEU A 88 1.73 9.65 -10.49
N ILE A 89 0.85 9.75 -9.49
CA ILE A 89 -0.52 10.22 -9.66
C ILE A 89 -0.56 11.74 -9.57
N LYS A 90 -1.31 12.39 -10.47
CA LYS A 90 -1.35 13.84 -10.64
C LYS A 90 -2.77 14.36 -10.44
N TYR A 91 -2.94 15.25 -9.47
CA TYR A 91 -4.17 16.02 -9.24
C TYR A 91 -3.84 17.51 -9.33
N GLY A 92 -3.93 18.08 -10.53
CA GLY A 92 -3.50 19.46 -10.78
C GLY A 92 -2.02 19.66 -10.45
N LYS A 93 -1.73 20.43 -9.39
CA LYS A 93 -0.36 20.66 -8.90
C LYS A 93 0.13 19.59 -7.92
N VAL A 94 -0.77 18.78 -7.38
CA VAL A 94 -0.45 17.73 -6.40
C VAL A 94 0.09 16.51 -7.13
N LYS A 95 1.25 16.01 -6.68
CA LYS A 95 1.91 14.83 -7.23
C LYS A 95 2.08 13.78 -6.12
N LEU A 96 1.36 12.67 -6.23
CA LEU A 96 1.34 11.57 -5.26
C LEU A 96 2.22 10.41 -5.76
N PRO A 97 3.34 10.10 -5.08
CA PRO A 97 4.20 8.99 -5.44
C PRO A 97 3.58 7.65 -5.01
N VAL A 98 3.59 6.67 -5.92
CA VAL A 98 3.12 5.30 -5.68
C VAL A 98 4.19 4.32 -6.14
N ASP A 99 4.68 3.49 -5.22
CA ASP A 99 5.82 2.62 -5.43
C ASP A 99 5.46 1.16 -5.06
N SER A 100 5.67 0.22 -5.97
CA SER A 100 5.41 -1.21 -5.79
C SER A 100 6.66 -1.94 -5.28
N LYS A 101 7.02 -1.67 -4.02
CA LYS A 101 8.12 -2.39 -3.35
C LYS A 101 7.60 -3.26 -2.25
N PHE A 102 7.96 -4.55 -2.29
CA PHE A 102 7.51 -5.51 -1.29
C PHE A 102 8.50 -6.68 -1.13
N PRO A 103 8.74 -7.16 0.10
CA PRO A 103 9.79 -8.14 0.38
C PRO A 103 9.33 -9.57 0.08
N ARG A 104 9.29 -9.91 -1.20
CA ARG A 104 8.79 -11.20 -1.74
C ARG A 104 9.41 -12.44 -1.09
N GLU A 105 10.73 -12.47 -0.98
CA GLU A 105 11.44 -13.64 -0.48
C GLU A 105 11.18 -13.87 1.01
N ALA A 106 11.19 -12.79 1.80
CA ALA A 106 10.89 -12.87 3.22
C ALA A 106 9.42 -13.26 3.45
N TRP A 107 8.49 -12.71 2.66
CA TRP A 107 7.09 -13.11 2.67
C TRP A 107 6.91 -14.60 2.35
N LYS A 108 7.56 -15.08 1.28
CA LYS A 108 7.49 -16.49 0.87
C LYS A 108 7.96 -17.41 1.99
N ARG A 109 9.10 -17.11 2.63
CA ARG A 109 9.59 -17.91 3.77
C ARG A 109 8.59 -17.94 4.93
N TYR A 110 8.01 -16.79 5.27
CA TYR A 110 7.01 -16.69 6.33
C TYR A 110 5.76 -17.51 6.01
N ILE A 111 5.17 -17.34 4.82
CA ILE A 111 3.92 -18.02 4.47
C ILE A 111 4.10 -19.53 4.29
N ASP A 112 5.22 -19.95 3.70
CA ASP A 112 5.54 -21.37 3.54
C ASP A 112 5.65 -22.04 4.92
N THR A 113 6.35 -21.40 5.87
CA THR A 113 6.47 -21.94 7.23
C THR A 113 5.14 -21.93 7.96
N ALA A 114 4.39 -20.81 7.91
CA ALA A 114 3.11 -20.69 8.60
C ALA A 114 2.00 -21.61 8.04
N GLY A 115 2.17 -22.09 6.81
CA GLY A 115 1.24 -23.00 6.13
C GLY A 115 1.49 -24.49 6.38
N GLU A 116 2.58 -24.88 7.06
CA GLU A 116 2.86 -26.29 7.35
C GLU A 116 1.85 -26.86 8.36
N SER A 117 1.32 -28.05 8.07
CA SER A 117 0.36 -28.71 8.96
C SER A 117 1.05 -29.14 10.25
N MET A 118 0.53 -28.67 11.39
CA MET A 118 1.02 -29.04 12.72
C MET A 118 0.32 -30.27 13.32
N VAL A 119 -0.63 -30.90 12.61
CA VAL A 119 -1.52 -31.95 13.15
C VAL A 119 -0.75 -33.18 13.66
N GLU A 120 0.37 -33.52 13.02
CA GLU A 120 1.21 -34.68 13.37
C GLU A 120 2.46 -34.31 14.19
N MET A 121 2.60 -33.04 14.58
CA MET A 121 3.75 -32.57 15.33
C MET A 121 3.60 -32.89 16.83
N SER A 122 4.66 -33.41 17.44
CA SER A 122 4.79 -33.44 18.90
C SER A 122 4.89 -32.02 19.48
N GLU A 123 4.65 -31.85 20.78
CA GLU A 123 4.71 -30.56 21.46
C GLU A 123 6.06 -29.83 21.25
N ALA A 124 7.18 -30.56 21.31
CA ALA A 124 8.52 -30.00 21.07
C ALA A 124 8.72 -29.54 19.62
N GLN A 125 8.14 -30.26 18.65
CA GLN A 125 8.16 -29.87 17.24
C GLN A 125 7.29 -28.65 16.99
N THR A 126 6.08 -28.60 17.57
CA THR A 126 5.19 -27.44 17.50
C THR A 126 5.86 -26.19 18.07
N GLN A 127 6.55 -26.29 19.21
CA GLN A 127 7.26 -25.16 19.79
C GLN A 127 8.41 -24.67 18.89
N THR A 128 9.18 -25.59 18.31
CA THR A 128 10.27 -25.26 17.38
C THR A 128 9.72 -24.61 16.11
N HIS A 129 8.63 -25.14 15.58
CA HIS A 129 7.94 -24.61 14.40
C HIS A 129 7.39 -23.19 14.64
N ASN A 130 6.72 -22.95 15.78
CA ASN A 130 6.25 -21.61 16.17
C ASN A 130 7.39 -20.58 16.28
N ARG A 131 8.56 -20.99 16.79
CA ARG A 131 9.76 -20.12 16.82
C ARG A 131 10.25 -19.79 15.41
N ALA A 132 10.19 -20.74 14.48
CA ALA A 132 10.55 -20.52 13.08
C ALA A 132 9.58 -19.54 12.40
N ILE A 133 8.27 -19.69 12.60
CA ILE A 133 7.25 -18.74 12.10
C ILE A 133 7.56 -17.33 12.61
N LYS A 134 7.78 -17.19 13.92
CA LYS A 134 8.09 -15.90 14.55
C LYS A 134 9.34 -15.26 13.92
N ARG A 135 10.42 -16.02 13.79
CA ARG A 135 11.67 -15.52 13.19
C ARG A 135 11.47 -15.07 11.74
N ASN A 136 10.79 -15.89 10.93
CA ASN A 136 10.52 -15.55 9.53
C ASN A 136 9.60 -14.32 9.40
N PHE A 137 8.69 -14.12 10.36
CA PHE A 137 7.87 -12.91 10.43
C PHE A 137 8.70 -11.67 10.81
N GLU A 138 9.61 -11.78 11.77
CA GLU A 138 10.54 -10.70 12.12
C GLU A 138 11.45 -10.32 10.94
N ASP A 139 11.94 -11.31 10.18
CA ASP A 139 12.69 -11.10 8.94
C ASP A 139 11.84 -10.37 7.88
N PHE A 140 10.56 -10.75 7.75
CA PHE A 140 9.60 -10.06 6.87
C PHE A 140 9.41 -8.60 7.31
N GLN A 141 9.16 -8.34 8.58
CA GLN A 141 9.02 -6.97 9.13
C GLN A 141 10.29 -6.14 8.88
N SER A 142 11.48 -6.72 9.06
CA SER A 142 12.75 -6.06 8.77
C SER A 142 12.87 -5.67 7.30
N ALA A 143 12.50 -6.58 6.40
CA ALA A 143 12.53 -6.32 4.97
C ALA A 143 11.47 -5.28 4.53
N VAL A 144 10.29 -5.25 5.18
CA VAL A 144 9.30 -4.17 5.01
C VAL A 144 9.90 -2.83 5.41
N LYS A 145 10.61 -2.75 6.53
CA LYS A 145 11.27 -1.50 6.94
C LYS A 145 12.23 -1.01 5.86
N THR A 146 13.06 -1.90 5.31
CA THR A 146 13.95 -1.55 4.19
C THR A 146 13.18 -1.08 2.95
N ALA A 147 12.05 -1.70 2.60
CA ALA A 147 11.20 -1.26 1.49
C ALA A 147 10.57 0.12 1.74
N VAL A 148 10.24 0.44 3.00
CA VAL A 148 9.63 1.73 3.38
C VAL A 148 10.69 2.83 3.42
N ASN A 149 11.73 2.68 4.25
CA ASN A 149 12.65 3.76 4.60
C ASN A 149 14.14 3.48 4.29
N GLY A 150 14.44 2.43 3.54
CA GLY A 150 15.80 2.16 3.06
C GLY A 150 16.27 3.15 2.00
N LYS A 151 17.52 3.01 1.54
CA LYS A 151 18.13 3.90 0.53
C LYS A 151 17.31 4.02 -0.77
N GLN A 152 16.64 2.94 -1.16
CA GLN A 152 15.74 2.88 -2.32
C GLN A 152 14.29 2.61 -1.89
N GLY A 153 13.93 2.95 -0.65
CA GLY A 153 12.58 2.75 -0.14
C GLY A 153 11.62 3.85 -0.60
N VAL A 154 10.32 3.63 -0.36
CA VAL A 154 9.23 4.54 -0.76
C VAL A 154 9.47 5.98 -0.29
N THR A 155 10.05 6.18 0.90
CA THR A 155 10.34 7.52 1.45
C THR A 155 11.25 8.37 0.57
N LYS A 156 12.07 7.75 -0.30
CA LYS A 156 12.91 8.48 -1.28
C LYS A 156 12.08 9.36 -2.21
N HIS A 157 10.83 8.97 -2.49
CA HIS A 157 9.95 9.66 -3.43
C HIS A 157 9.07 10.73 -2.75
N ILE A 158 9.08 10.82 -1.42
CA ILE A 158 8.33 11.80 -0.64
C ILE A 158 9.20 13.04 -0.45
N LYS A 159 9.06 14.02 -1.36
CA LYS A 159 9.85 15.26 -1.39
C LYS A 159 8.96 16.52 -1.54
N PRO A 160 8.27 16.97 -0.48
CA PRO A 160 7.59 18.26 -0.49
C PRO A 160 8.56 19.42 -0.79
N PRO A 161 8.14 20.48 -1.52
CA PRO A 161 6.81 20.69 -2.11
C PRO A 161 6.62 20.02 -3.48
N ASN A 162 7.60 19.26 -3.99
CA ASN A 162 7.53 18.65 -5.32
C ASN A 162 6.55 17.47 -5.39
N THR A 163 6.36 16.76 -4.29
CA THR A 163 5.35 15.71 -4.12
C THR A 163 4.54 15.96 -2.86
N THR A 164 3.51 15.14 -2.64
CA THR A 164 2.79 15.06 -1.36
C THR A 164 3.71 14.77 -0.18
N GLU A 165 3.24 15.08 1.03
CA GLU A 165 3.94 14.78 2.30
C GLU A 165 3.95 13.30 2.66
N PHE A 166 3.20 12.48 1.90
CA PHE A 166 3.11 11.04 2.02
C PHE A 166 3.23 10.36 0.65
N GLY A 167 3.49 9.05 0.65
CA GLY A 167 3.50 8.19 -0.53
C GLY A 167 2.73 6.90 -0.29
N LEU A 168 2.31 6.27 -1.38
CA LEU A 168 1.65 4.96 -1.33
C LEU A 168 2.65 3.84 -1.63
N MET A 169 2.58 2.78 -0.83
CA MET A 169 3.30 1.54 -1.07
C MET A 169 2.31 0.52 -1.65
N PHE A 170 2.40 0.23 -2.95
CA PHE A 170 1.50 -0.70 -3.62
C PHE A 170 1.94 -2.15 -3.41
N VAL A 171 1.12 -2.91 -2.69
CA VAL A 171 1.35 -4.30 -2.30
C VAL A 171 0.45 -5.20 -3.15
N PRO A 172 0.97 -5.84 -4.22
CA PRO A 172 0.14 -6.51 -5.22
C PRO A 172 -0.51 -7.81 -4.74
N ASN A 173 -0.06 -8.36 -3.60
CA ASN A 173 -0.63 -9.57 -3.01
C ASN A 173 -1.48 -9.21 -1.78
N GLU A 174 -2.77 -9.53 -1.82
CA GLU A 174 -3.71 -9.21 -0.73
C GLU A 174 -3.31 -9.87 0.59
N ALA A 175 -2.89 -11.13 0.59
CA ALA A 175 -2.47 -11.80 1.82
C ALA A 175 -1.26 -11.12 2.47
N MET A 176 -0.33 -10.63 1.66
CA MET A 176 0.79 -9.83 2.15
C MET A 176 0.32 -8.49 2.70
N TYR A 177 -0.57 -7.78 2.00
CA TYR A 177 -1.16 -6.54 2.49
C TYR A 177 -1.84 -6.74 3.85
N TYR A 178 -2.66 -7.80 3.99
CA TYR A 178 -3.27 -8.13 5.27
C TYR A 178 -2.23 -8.38 6.37
N ALA A 179 -1.13 -9.07 6.06
CA ALA A 179 -0.05 -9.27 7.03
C ALA A 179 0.67 -7.96 7.44
N LEU A 180 0.62 -6.91 6.62
CA LEU A 180 1.17 -5.59 6.98
C LEU A 180 0.22 -4.81 7.89
N VAL A 181 -1.07 -4.82 7.58
CA VAL A 181 -2.07 -3.98 8.26
C VAL A 181 -2.75 -4.66 9.46
N SER A 182 -2.61 -5.99 9.60
CA SER A 182 -3.21 -6.72 10.72
C SER A 182 -2.45 -6.49 12.02
N ASP A 183 -3.20 -6.37 13.11
CA ASP A 183 -2.65 -6.25 14.48
C ASP A 183 -1.91 -7.51 14.92
N LYS A 184 -2.26 -8.67 14.36
CA LYS A 184 -1.71 -9.98 14.73
C LYS A 184 -1.26 -10.78 13.51
N ASN A 185 -0.26 -11.62 13.70
CA ASN A 185 0.24 -12.56 12.69
C ASN A 185 -0.42 -13.96 12.82
N ALA A 186 0.04 -14.92 12.01
CA ALA A 186 -0.52 -16.28 11.94
C ALA A 186 -0.44 -17.06 13.26
N VAL A 187 0.45 -16.69 14.19
CA VAL A 187 0.60 -17.32 15.52
C VAL A 187 0.05 -16.43 16.65
N ASN A 188 -0.87 -15.51 16.33
CA ASN A 188 -1.49 -14.57 17.27
C ASN A 188 -0.52 -13.61 18.00
N GLN A 189 0.69 -13.44 17.48
CA GLN A 189 1.63 -12.45 18.00
C GLN A 189 1.31 -11.07 17.41
N GLU A 190 1.44 -10.04 18.24
CA GLU A 190 1.30 -8.65 17.79
C GLU A 190 2.27 -8.30 16.67
N ASN A 191 1.77 -7.64 15.65
CA ASN A 191 2.54 -7.12 14.53
C ASN A 191 3.23 -5.81 14.91
N THR A 192 4.12 -5.89 15.88
CA THR A 192 4.92 -4.77 16.38
C THR A 192 6.36 -4.89 15.95
N ILE A 193 7.03 -3.75 15.82
CA ILE A 193 8.46 -3.65 15.59
C ILE A 193 9.09 -2.76 16.66
N THR A 194 10.39 -2.94 16.90
CA THR A 194 11.16 -2.01 17.70
C THR A 194 11.70 -0.88 16.83
N SER A 195 11.39 0.36 17.20
CA SER A 195 11.90 1.58 16.56
C SER A 195 12.30 2.58 17.65
N LYS A 196 13.55 3.05 17.63
CA LYS A 196 14.10 3.99 18.64
C LYS A 196 13.94 3.52 20.11
N GLY A 197 13.93 2.21 20.35
CA GLY A 197 13.77 1.63 21.68
C GLY A 197 12.33 1.41 22.13
N GLU A 198 11.34 1.85 21.33
CA GLU A 198 9.92 1.67 21.62
C GLU A 198 9.31 0.60 20.72
N LYS A 199 8.29 -0.10 21.25
CA LYS A 199 7.45 -0.99 20.46
C LYS A 199 6.31 -0.19 19.83
N ILE A 200 6.15 -0.33 18.51
CA ILE A 200 5.10 0.31 17.73
C ILE A 200 4.53 -0.70 16.76
N HIS A 201 3.24 -0.63 16.46
CA HIS A 201 2.64 -1.47 15.42
C HIS A 201 3.28 -1.16 14.05
N LEU A 202 3.44 -2.18 13.21
CA LEU A 202 4.09 -2.03 11.91
C LEU A 202 3.38 -0.98 11.06
N LEU A 203 2.04 -1.02 10.98
CA LEU A 203 1.25 -0.05 10.24
C LEU A 203 1.47 1.38 10.76
N ASP A 204 1.38 1.59 12.07
CA ASP A 204 1.61 2.90 12.69
C ASP A 204 3.01 3.42 12.39
N TRP A 205 4.01 2.54 12.40
CA TRP A 205 5.37 2.91 12.02
C TRP A 205 5.46 3.32 10.55
N MET A 206 4.80 2.61 9.63
CA MET A 206 4.76 2.98 8.21
C MET A 206 4.12 4.37 8.03
N ILE A 207 2.99 4.61 8.71
CA ILE A 207 2.30 5.91 8.71
C ILE A 207 3.21 7.01 9.30
N SER A 208 3.97 6.73 10.36
CA SER A 208 4.95 7.69 10.92
C SER A 208 6.12 8.00 9.98
N LYS A 209 6.30 7.20 8.93
CA LYS A 209 7.22 7.45 7.81
C LYS A 209 6.54 8.09 6.60
N ASN A 210 5.29 8.49 6.77
CA ASN A 210 4.42 9.00 5.71
C ASN A 210 4.24 8.01 4.55
N VAL A 211 4.29 6.71 4.83
CA VAL A 211 4.07 5.66 3.83
C VAL A 211 2.81 4.91 4.18
N ILE A 212 1.85 4.91 3.26
CA ILE A 212 0.55 4.24 3.43
C ILE A 212 0.54 2.99 2.53
N PRO A 213 0.45 1.78 3.10
CA PRO A 213 0.31 0.58 2.29
C PRO A 213 -1.08 0.53 1.64
N VAL A 214 -1.11 0.15 0.36
CA VAL A 214 -2.34 -0.08 -0.40
C VAL A 214 -2.25 -1.38 -1.18
N SER A 215 -3.35 -2.10 -1.30
CA SER A 215 -3.46 -3.30 -2.14
C SER A 215 -4.35 -3.03 -3.36
N PRO A 216 -4.43 -3.95 -4.34
CA PRO A 216 -5.31 -3.78 -5.49
C PRO A 216 -6.75 -3.43 -5.11
N SER A 217 -7.30 -4.09 -4.08
CA SER A 217 -8.69 -3.87 -3.63
C SER A 217 -8.96 -2.47 -3.09
N ILE A 218 -7.96 -1.80 -2.52
CA ILE A 218 -8.14 -0.48 -1.90
C ILE A 218 -7.47 0.65 -2.66
N PHE A 219 -6.65 0.37 -3.67
CA PHE A 219 -5.89 1.38 -4.39
C PHE A 219 -6.79 2.43 -5.06
N VAL A 220 -7.69 2.03 -5.95
CA VAL A 220 -8.59 2.96 -6.66
C VAL A 220 -9.56 3.67 -5.69
N PRO A 221 -10.21 2.98 -4.74
CA PRO A 221 -11.05 3.65 -3.75
C PRO A 221 -10.28 4.68 -2.91
N PHE A 222 -9.02 4.40 -2.57
CA PHE A 222 -8.18 5.33 -1.82
C PHE A 222 -7.85 6.59 -2.65
N LEU A 223 -7.60 6.42 -3.95
CA LEU A 223 -7.39 7.56 -4.86
C LEU A 223 -8.64 8.46 -4.98
N GLU A 224 -9.85 7.88 -5.02
CA GLU A 224 -11.09 8.66 -5.03
C GLU A 224 -11.28 9.46 -3.72
N VAL A 225 -10.94 8.88 -2.57
CA VAL A 225 -10.95 9.61 -1.28
C VAL A 225 -9.98 10.79 -1.31
N ILE A 226 -8.77 10.60 -1.85
CA ILE A 226 -7.78 11.69 -1.99
C ILE A 226 -8.35 12.79 -2.88
N LYS A 227 -8.91 12.44 -4.05
CA LYS A 227 -9.48 13.38 -5.01
C LYS A 227 -10.64 14.18 -4.42
N LEU A 228 -11.52 13.54 -3.65
CA LEU A 228 -12.60 14.20 -2.93
C LEU A 228 -12.06 15.19 -1.90
N GLY A 229 -11.06 14.78 -1.11
CA GLY A 229 -10.39 15.67 -0.15
C GLY A 229 -9.77 16.90 -0.81
N LEU A 230 -9.07 16.71 -1.94
CA LEU A 230 -8.46 17.81 -2.70
C LEU A 230 -9.52 18.76 -3.31
N SER A 231 -10.62 18.21 -3.80
CA SER A 231 -11.73 19.00 -4.37
C SER A 231 -12.37 19.88 -3.30
N ASN A 232 -12.57 19.35 -2.09
CA ASN A 232 -13.12 20.12 -0.97
C ASN A 232 -12.19 21.25 -0.50
N ILE A 233 -10.87 21.03 -0.50
CA ILE A 233 -9.89 22.08 -0.18
C ILE A 233 -9.95 23.20 -1.23
N ALA A 234 -9.95 22.84 -2.52
CA ALA A 234 -10.04 23.82 -3.60
C ALA A 234 -11.34 24.63 -3.56
N LEU A 235 -12.47 24.02 -3.19
CA LEU A 235 -13.73 24.72 -2.98
C LEU A 235 -13.65 25.71 -1.82
N ALA A 236 -13.04 25.30 -0.70
CA ALA A 236 -12.85 26.17 0.46
C ALA A 236 -11.98 27.39 0.13
N GLU A 237 -10.84 27.20 -0.56
CA GLU A 237 -9.96 28.30 -0.98
C GLU A 237 -10.66 29.31 -1.91
N ASN A 238 -11.49 28.82 -2.83
CA ASN A 238 -12.25 29.68 -3.74
C ASN A 238 -13.32 30.51 -3.02
N LEU A 239 -13.93 29.98 -1.96
CA LEU A 239 -14.93 30.69 -1.15
C LEU A 239 -14.29 31.77 -0.27
N GLU A 240 -13.11 31.50 0.30
CA GLU A 240 -12.36 32.49 1.09
C GLU A 240 -11.81 33.64 0.23
N GLY A 241 -11.46 33.38 -1.02
CA GLY A 241 -11.02 34.42 -1.97
C GLY A 241 -12.14 35.36 -2.45
N LEU A 242 -13.41 35.04 -2.17
CA LEU A 242 -14.59 35.84 -2.51
C LEU A 242 -15.10 36.71 -1.36
N THR A 243 -14.57 36.55 -0.14
CA THR A 243 -14.91 37.33 1.06
C THR A 243 -13.84 38.36 1.41
#